data_AF-A0A238ZIU3-F1
#
_entry.id   AF-A0A238ZIU3-F1
#
_cell.length_a   1.000
_cell.length_b   1.000
_cell.length_c   1.000
_cell.angle_alpha   90.00
_cell.angle_beta   90.00
_cell.angle_gamma   90.00
#
_symmetry.space_group_name_H-M   'P 1'
#
loop_
_entity.id
_entity.type
_entity.pdbx_description
1 polymer ?
#
loop_
_entity_poly.entity_id
_entity_poly.type
_entity_poly.pdbx_seq_one_letter_code
_entity_poly.pdbx_strand_id
1 'polypeptide(L)'
;MKRIINFNTSVLLSLFLLGILILFHVNILIGILFFDYAPTDFLWGGKMKSVTQLLNFEIVSLLSSCIFFFLLLIRIKWLNLLKLLGVARTAMWVVFVLFLLNTIGNVMATNTFERLFAIATGLLSFLFLRIAIEKNTDSI
;
A
#
# COMPACT_ATOMS: atom_id res chain seq x y z
N MET A 1 -19.46 -6.87 -13.27
CA MET A 1 -19.15 -5.44 -13.39
C MET A 1 -18.56 -5.21 -14.77
N LYS A 2 -19.09 -4.26 -15.57
CA LYS A 2 -18.43 -3.83 -16.82
C LYS A 2 -16.94 -3.57 -16.49
N ARG A 3 -16.01 -4.06 -17.33
CA ARG A 3 -14.56 -4.00 -17.06
C ARG A 3 -14.09 -2.54 -17.07
N ILE A 4 -14.23 -1.82 -15.95
CA ILE A 4 -13.76 -0.43 -15.80
C ILE A 4 -12.24 -0.40 -15.99
N ILE A 5 -11.52 -1.39 -15.43
CA ILE A 5 -10.06 -1.54 -15.57
C ILE A 5 -9.71 -3.03 -15.73
N ASN A 6 -8.74 -3.35 -16.61
CA ASN A 6 -8.21 -4.70 -16.80
C ASN A 6 -7.37 -5.16 -15.57
N PHE A 7 -7.28 -6.47 -15.34
CA PHE A 7 -6.60 -7.09 -14.20
C PHE A 7 -5.12 -6.78 -14.23
N ASN A 8 -4.48 -7.03 -15.38
CA ASN A 8 -3.06 -6.78 -15.57
C ASN A 8 -2.73 -5.29 -15.35
N THR A 9 -3.56 -4.38 -15.89
CA THR A 9 -3.41 -2.94 -15.66
C THR A 9 -3.55 -2.59 -14.18
N SER A 10 -4.50 -3.22 -13.48
CA SER A 10 -4.74 -2.93 -12.06
C SER A 10 -3.60 -3.42 -11.18
N VAL A 11 -3.05 -4.61 -11.47
CA VAL A 11 -1.86 -5.10 -10.78
C VAL A 11 -0.66 -4.22 -11.07
N LEU A 12 -0.41 -3.86 -12.34
CA LEU A 12 0.73 -3.03 -12.72
C LEU A 12 0.66 -1.64 -12.08
N LEU A 13 -0.51 -0.99 -12.09
CA LEU A 13 -0.72 0.28 -11.40
C LEU A 13 -0.52 0.15 -9.89
N SER A 14 -1.01 -0.93 -9.28
CA SER A 14 -0.80 -1.19 -7.85
C SER A 14 0.67 -1.39 -7.52
N LEU A 15 1.41 -2.15 -8.32
CA LEU A 15 2.86 -2.35 -8.18
C LEU A 15 3.61 -1.02 -8.31
N PHE A 16 3.24 -0.18 -9.27
CA PHE A 16 3.83 1.15 -9.46
C PHE A 16 3.60 2.06 -8.23
N LEU A 17 2.35 2.15 -7.76
CA LEU A 17 2.00 2.97 -6.60
C LEU A 17 2.65 2.45 -5.30
N LEU A 18 2.68 1.14 -5.09
CA LEU A 18 3.41 0.54 -3.96
C LEU A 18 4.91 0.79 -4.07
N GLY A 19 5.48 0.74 -5.28
CA GLY A 19 6.90 1.06 -5.50
C GLY A 19 7.23 2.49 -5.07
N ILE A 20 6.39 3.45 -5.44
CA ILE A 20 6.51 4.85 -4.98
C ILE A 20 6.38 4.91 -3.45
N LEU A 21 5.42 4.21 -2.86
CA LEU A 21 5.20 4.20 -1.40
C LEU A 21 6.39 3.59 -0.64
N ILE A 22 6.98 2.52 -1.16
CA ILE A 22 8.20 1.90 -0.62
C ILE A 22 9.36 2.90 -0.68
N LEU A 23 9.56 3.57 -1.81
CA LEU A 23 10.60 4.60 -1.95
C LEU A 23 10.39 5.76 -0.98
N PHE A 24 9.13 6.17 -0.77
CA PHE A 24 8.77 7.18 0.22
C PHE A 24 9.16 6.78 1.64
N HIS A 25 8.78 5.58 2.09
CA HIS A 25 9.17 5.07 3.41
C HIS A 25 10.69 4.94 3.57
N VAL A 26 11.38 4.44 2.54
CA VAL A 26 12.85 4.33 2.53
C VAL A 26 13.48 5.72 2.65
N ASN A 27 12.98 6.74 1.96
CA ASN A 27 13.50 8.10 2.04
C ASN A 27 13.33 8.70 3.45
N ILE A 28 12.19 8.46 4.10
CA ILE A 28 11.97 8.91 5.49
C ILE A 28 12.95 8.20 6.43
N LEU A 29 13.11 6.88 6.32
CA LEU A 29 14.06 6.13 7.15
C LEU A 29 15.49 6.60 6.93
N ILE A 30 15.90 6.86 5.69
CA ILE A 30 17.23 7.42 5.39
C ILE A 30 17.37 8.81 6.01
N GLY A 31 16.34 9.67 5.89
CA GLY A 31 16.31 10.99 6.50
C GLY A 31 16.52 10.95 8.02
N ILE A 32 15.82 10.04 8.70
CA ILE A 32 15.92 9.87 10.16
C ILE A 32 17.30 9.32 10.54
N LEU A 33 17.79 8.28 9.85
CA LEU A 33 19.00 7.56 10.26
C LEU A 33 20.31 8.25 9.88
N PHE A 34 20.35 8.97 8.75
CA PHE A 34 21.60 9.53 8.19
C PHE A 34 21.65 11.06 8.22
N PHE A 35 20.50 11.74 8.28
CA PHE A 35 20.41 13.20 8.15
C PHE A 35 19.75 13.90 9.34
N ASP A 36 19.42 13.16 10.41
CA ASP A 36 18.73 13.67 11.62
C ASP A 36 17.44 14.45 11.30
N TYR A 37 16.78 14.09 10.20
CA TYR A 37 15.54 14.69 9.74
C TYR A 37 14.35 13.78 10.06
N ALA A 38 13.46 14.25 10.93
CA ALA A 38 12.27 13.50 11.33
C ALA A 38 10.99 14.35 11.16
N PRO A 39 10.18 14.11 10.12
CA PRO A 39 8.96 14.88 9.86
C PRO A 39 7.77 14.40 10.69
N THR A 40 7.87 14.43 12.02
CA THR A 40 6.83 13.94 12.95
C THR A 40 5.50 14.69 12.82
N ASP A 41 5.53 15.94 12.38
CA ASP A 41 4.34 16.80 12.28
C ASP A 41 3.57 16.59 10.97
N PHE A 42 4.21 15.98 9.97
CA PHE A 42 3.64 15.78 8.63
C PHE A 42 3.12 14.37 8.39
N LEU A 43 3.50 13.42 9.24
CA LEU A 43 3.16 12.01 9.07
C LEU A 43 2.26 11.53 10.22
N TRP A 44 1.38 10.59 9.91
CA TRP A 44 0.48 9.94 10.86
C TRP A 44 -0.42 10.90 11.66
N GLY A 45 -1.01 11.87 10.97
CA GLY A 45 -1.91 12.87 11.54
C GLY A 45 -1.21 13.91 12.41
N GLY A 46 0.13 13.99 12.37
CA GLY A 46 0.93 14.80 13.28
C GLY A 46 0.82 14.38 14.75
N LYS A 47 0.44 13.11 15.01
CA LYS A 47 0.20 12.60 16.37
C LYS A 47 1.38 11.85 16.97
N MET A 48 2.50 11.76 16.26
CA MET A 48 3.69 11.05 16.72
C MET A 48 4.39 11.84 17.83
N LYS A 49 4.57 11.21 18.99
CA LYS A 49 5.14 11.86 20.18
C LYS A 49 6.67 11.80 20.23
N SER A 50 7.29 10.96 19.40
CA SER A 50 8.74 10.78 19.37
C SER A 50 9.22 10.26 18.02
N VAL A 51 10.49 10.51 17.72
CA VAL A 51 11.19 9.97 16.53
C VAL A 51 11.20 8.44 16.55
N THR A 52 11.38 7.82 17.72
CA THR A 52 11.33 6.36 17.86
C THR A 52 9.97 5.78 17.50
N GLN A 53 8.89 6.47 17.90
CA GLN A 53 7.54 6.07 17.52
C GLN A 53 7.35 6.18 16.01
N LEU A 54 7.76 7.30 15.39
CA LEU A 54 7.71 7.45 13.94
C LEU A 54 8.50 6.35 13.23
N LEU A 55 9.73 6.07 13.65
CA LEU A 55 10.59 5.02 13.09
C LEU A 55 9.89 3.65 13.08
N ASN A 56 9.26 3.26 14.19
CA ASN A 56 8.54 1.98 14.28
C ASN A 56 7.39 1.89 13.28
N PHE A 57 6.61 2.97 13.14
CA PHE A 57 5.50 3.02 12.19
C PHE A 57 5.99 3.00 10.74
N GLU A 58 7.08 3.69 10.42
CA GLU A 58 7.69 3.66 9.09
C GLU A 58 8.21 2.26 8.73
N ILE A 59 8.84 1.55 9.66
CA ILE A 59 9.29 0.16 9.46
C ILE A 59 8.11 -0.77 9.19
N VAL A 60 7.02 -0.65 9.98
CA VAL A 60 5.82 -1.47 9.80
C VAL A 60 5.16 -1.20 8.44
N SER A 61 5.07 0.08 8.04
CA SER A 61 4.51 0.46 6.75
C SER A 61 5.37 -0.01 5.57
N LEU A 62 6.69 0.09 5.67
CA LEU A 62 7.61 -0.43 4.66
C LEU A 62 7.48 -1.94 4.51
N LEU A 63 7.53 -2.68 5.64
CA LEU A 63 7.42 -4.13 5.64
C LEU A 63 6.07 -4.59 5.05
N SER A 64 4.98 -3.95 5.46
CA SER A 64 3.64 -4.23 4.95
C SER A 64 3.57 -3.96 3.44
N SER A 65 4.12 -2.85 2.97
CA SER A 65 4.15 -2.50 1.54
C SER A 65 4.93 -3.53 0.72
N CYS A 66 6.07 -4.00 1.22
CA CYS A 66 6.84 -5.09 0.60
C CYS A 66 6.05 -6.40 0.54
N ILE A 67 5.33 -6.76 1.60
CA ILE A 67 4.44 -7.94 1.62
C ILE A 67 3.35 -7.79 0.56
N PHE A 68 2.70 -6.63 0.47
CA PHE A 68 1.64 -6.40 -0.52
C PHE A 68 2.18 -6.47 -1.95
N PHE A 69 3.37 -5.92 -2.19
CA PHE A 69 4.06 -6.02 -3.48
C PHE A 69 4.32 -7.48 -3.85
N PHE A 70 4.86 -8.27 -2.91
CA PHE A 70 5.10 -9.69 -3.11
C PHE A 70 3.82 -10.48 -3.41
N LEU A 71 2.73 -10.20 -2.69
CA LEU A 71 1.43 -10.84 -2.93
C LEU A 71 0.90 -10.53 -4.34
N LEU A 72 1.11 -9.31 -4.85
CA LEU A 72 0.75 -8.96 -6.23
C LEU A 72 1.57 -9.74 -7.26
N LEU A 73 2.87 -9.97 -7.03
CA LEU A 73 3.70 -10.81 -7.91
C LEU A 73 3.19 -12.26 -7.99
N ILE A 74 2.67 -12.78 -6.87
CA ILE A 74 2.00 -14.09 -6.86
C ILE A 74 0.71 -14.04 -7.69
N ARG A 75 -0.09 -12.96 -7.59
CA ARG A 75 -1.36 -12.81 -8.33
C ARG A 75 -1.19 -12.80 -9.84
N ILE A 76 -0.08 -12.27 -10.36
CA ILE A 76 0.27 -12.33 -11.80
C ILE A 76 1.09 -13.56 -12.18
N LYS A 77 1.23 -14.54 -11.27
CA LYS A 77 1.96 -15.81 -11.46
C LYS A 77 3.44 -15.62 -11.82
N TRP A 78 4.03 -14.45 -11.59
CA TRP A 78 5.45 -14.22 -11.90
C TRP A 78 6.37 -15.11 -11.05
N LEU A 79 5.99 -15.39 -9.80
CA LEU A 79 6.79 -16.23 -8.90
C LEU A 79 6.50 -17.74 -8.99
N ASN A 80 5.65 -18.21 -9.92
CA ASN A 80 5.25 -19.63 -10.06
C ASN A 80 4.78 -20.34 -8.77
N LEU A 81 4.33 -19.58 -7.76
CA LEU A 81 3.85 -20.10 -6.46
C LEU A 81 2.35 -20.45 -6.50
N LEU A 82 1.96 -21.41 -7.35
CA LEU A 82 0.55 -21.76 -7.60
C LEU A 82 -0.22 -22.14 -6.31
N LYS A 83 0.44 -22.79 -5.35
CA LYS A 83 -0.14 -23.18 -4.06
C LYS A 83 -0.59 -21.97 -3.21
N LEU A 84 0.05 -20.81 -3.41
CA LEU A 84 -0.24 -19.59 -2.66
C LEU A 84 -1.25 -18.68 -3.37
N LEU A 85 -1.73 -19.01 -4.57
CA LEU A 85 -2.70 -18.18 -5.30
C LEU A 85 -4.01 -17.97 -4.52
N GLY A 86 -4.48 -19.00 -3.82
CA GLY A 86 -5.66 -18.90 -2.95
C GLY A 86 -5.43 -17.93 -1.79
N VAL A 87 -4.30 -18.08 -1.10
CA VAL A 87 -3.89 -17.22 0.02
C VAL A 87 -3.72 -15.77 -0.46
N ALA A 88 -3.03 -15.56 -1.57
CA ALA A 88 -2.80 -14.24 -2.15
C ALA A 88 -4.12 -13.55 -2.50
N ARG A 89 -5.10 -14.27 -3.05
CA ARG A 89 -6.43 -13.73 -3.33
C ARG A 89 -7.15 -13.29 -2.06
N THR A 90 -7.18 -14.11 -1.03
CA THR A 90 -7.78 -13.74 0.27
C THR A 90 -7.06 -12.55 0.89
N ALA A 91 -5.72 -12.52 0.80
CA ALA A 91 -4.93 -11.40 1.28
C ALA A 91 -5.27 -10.09 0.55
N MET A 92 -5.61 -10.10 -0.74
CA MET A 92 -6.03 -8.87 -1.45
C MET A 92 -7.27 -8.22 -0.81
N TRP A 93 -8.20 -9.00 -0.24
CA TRP A 93 -9.33 -8.45 0.50
C TRP A 93 -8.88 -7.74 1.78
N VAL A 94 -7.93 -8.33 2.51
CA VAL A 94 -7.35 -7.71 3.71
C VAL A 94 -6.64 -6.41 3.35
N VAL A 95 -5.81 -6.43 2.29
CA VAL A 95 -5.09 -5.26 1.81
C VAL A 95 -6.05 -4.16 1.34
N PHE A 96 -7.14 -4.52 0.66
CA PHE A 96 -8.20 -3.58 0.31
C PHE A 96 -8.77 -2.88 1.54
N VAL A 97 -9.17 -3.62 2.58
CA VAL A 97 -9.74 -3.05 3.81
C VAL A 97 -8.72 -2.16 4.52
N LEU A 98 -7.45 -2.57 4.59
CA LEU A 98 -6.39 -1.76 5.18
C LEU A 98 -6.21 -0.44 4.44
N PHE A 99 -6.15 -0.45 3.10
CA PHE A 99 -6.05 0.79 2.33
C PHE A 99 -7.30 1.64 2.40
N LEU A 100 -8.49 1.04 2.50
CA LEU A 100 -9.73 1.78 2.73
C LEU A 100 -9.71 2.52 4.08
N LEU A 101 -9.27 1.85 5.14
CA LEU A 101 -9.10 2.47 6.46
C LEU A 101 -8.04 3.58 6.43
N ASN A 102 -6.92 3.38 5.71
CA ASN A 102 -5.93 4.42 5.49
C ASN A 102 -6.56 5.62 4.77
N THR A 103 -7.34 5.42 3.70
CA THR A 103 -8.04 6.51 3.01
C THR A 103 -8.92 7.31 3.95
N ILE A 104 -9.69 6.64 4.82
CA ILE A 104 -10.51 7.33 5.82
C ILE A 104 -9.63 8.16 6.76
N GLY A 105 -8.54 7.58 7.27
CA GLY A 105 -7.58 8.29 8.13
C GLY A 105 -6.96 9.50 7.45
N ASN A 106 -6.55 9.36 6.18
CA ASN A 106 -5.95 10.42 5.38
C ASN A 106 -6.96 11.52 5.02
N VAL A 107 -8.23 11.20 4.74
CA VAL A 107 -9.28 12.21 4.53
C VAL A 107 -9.54 13.01 5.81
N MET A 108 -9.48 12.35 6.96
CA MET A 108 -9.68 12.98 8.28
C MET A 108 -8.43 13.70 8.81
N ALA A 109 -7.29 13.65 8.10
CA ALA A 109 -6.08 14.31 8.52
C ALA A 109 -6.24 15.84 8.47
N THR A 110 -5.69 16.51 9.47
CA THR A 110 -5.68 17.99 9.55
C THR A 110 -4.70 18.60 8.57
N ASN A 111 -3.64 17.87 8.19
CA ASN A 111 -2.60 18.32 7.29
C ASN A 111 -3.00 18.12 5.81
N THR A 112 -2.86 19.17 5.00
CA THR A 112 -3.12 19.12 3.54
C THR A 112 -2.24 18.08 2.84
N PHE A 113 -1.01 17.88 3.29
CA PHE A 113 -0.10 16.88 2.74
C PHE A 113 -0.67 15.45 2.89
N GLU A 114 -1.12 15.10 4.09
CA GLU A 114 -1.71 13.78 4.35
C GLU A 114 -3.07 13.59 3.67
N ARG A 115 -3.83 14.67 3.51
CA ARG A 115 -5.08 14.63 2.76
C ARG A 115 -4.85 14.34 1.28
N LEU A 116 -3.72 14.76 0.70
CA LEU A 116 -3.34 14.37 -0.66
C LEU A 116 -3.05 12.86 -0.77
N PHE A 117 -2.46 12.26 0.26
CA PHE A 117 -2.28 10.80 0.34
C PHE A 117 -3.61 10.02 0.37
N ALA A 118 -4.74 10.66 0.70
CA ALA A 118 -6.06 10.02 0.58
C ALA A 118 -6.36 9.62 -0.87
N ILE A 119 -5.90 10.39 -1.86
CA ILE A 119 -6.10 10.08 -3.28
C ILE A 119 -5.32 8.81 -3.64
N ALA A 120 -4.05 8.73 -3.22
CA ALA A 120 -3.20 7.57 -3.48
C ALA A 120 -3.71 6.30 -2.78
N THR A 121 -4.04 6.40 -1.49
CA THR A 121 -4.57 5.27 -0.72
C THR A 121 -5.95 4.83 -1.21
N GLY A 122 -6.81 5.78 -1.63
CA GLY A 122 -8.13 5.50 -2.17
C GLY A 122 -8.06 4.80 -3.52
N LEU A 123 -7.13 5.24 -4.39
CA LEU A 123 -6.85 4.56 -5.65
C LEU A 123 -6.32 3.14 -5.41
N LEU A 124 -5.35 2.96 -4.51
CA LEU A 124 -4.85 1.63 -4.12
C LEU A 124 -5.98 0.74 -3.59
N SER A 125 -6.83 1.26 -2.69
CA SER A 125 -8.01 0.56 -2.17
C SER A 125 -8.91 0.06 -3.31
N PHE A 126 -9.28 0.94 -4.24
CA PHE A 126 -10.09 0.56 -5.40
C PHE A 126 -9.42 -0.51 -6.28
N LEU A 127 -8.13 -0.38 -6.55
CA LEU A 127 -7.38 -1.35 -7.35
C LEU A 127 -7.31 -2.72 -6.66
N PHE A 128 -7.04 -2.77 -5.35
CA PHE A 128 -7.01 -4.02 -4.59
C PHE A 128 -8.37 -4.70 -4.55
N LEU A 129 -9.47 -3.95 -4.38
CA LEU A 129 -10.82 -4.51 -4.47
C LEU A 129 -11.04 -5.21 -5.82
N ARG A 130 -10.65 -4.54 -6.90
CA ARG A 130 -10.78 -5.08 -8.25
C ARG A 130 -9.90 -6.31 -8.49
N ILE A 131 -8.72 -6.39 -7.87
CA ILE A 131 -7.83 -7.57 -7.95
C ILE A 131 -8.37 -8.73 -7.08
N ALA A 132 -9.00 -8.43 -5.95
CA ALA A 132 -9.54 -9.39 -5.00
C ALA A 132 -10.78 -10.14 -5.54
N ILE A 133 -11.64 -9.43 -6.28
CA ILE A 133 -12.83 -10.00 -6.90
C ILE A 133 -12.48 -10.96 -8.05
N GLU A 134 -11.37 -10.70 -8.77
CA GLU A 134 -10.92 -11.53 -9.90
C GLU A 134 -10.64 -12.98 -9.47
N LYS A 135 -11.23 -13.95 -10.16
CA LYS A 135 -10.99 -15.37 -9.89
C LYS A 135 -9.64 -15.81 -10.46
N ASN A 136 -9.04 -16.83 -9.86
CA ASN A 136 -7.73 -17.35 -10.27
C ASN A 136 -7.73 -17.96 -11.69
N THR A 137 -8.89 -18.40 -12.18
CA THR A 137 -9.07 -18.96 -13.52
C THR A 137 -9.09 -17.89 -14.61
N ASP A 138 -9.46 -16.66 -14.25
CA ASP A 138 -9.69 -15.56 -15.21
C ASP A 138 -8.42 -14.71 -15.43
N SER A 139 -7.40 -14.87 -14.57
CA SER A 139 -6.06 -14.32 -14.73
C SER A 139 -5.22 -15.22 -15.66
N ILE A 140 -5.41 -15.06 -16.97
CA ILE A 140 -4.60 -15.64 -18.04
C ILE A 140 -3.97 -14.48 -18.83
#